data_AF-A0AAU2MZ67-F1
#
_entry.id   AF-A0AAU2MZ67-F1
#
_cell.length_a   1.000
_cell.length_b   1.000
_cell.length_c   1.000
_cell.angle_alpha   90.00
_cell.angle_beta   90.00
_cell.angle_gamma   90.00
#
_symmetry.space_group_name_H-M   'P 1'
#
loop_
_entity.id
_entity.type
_entity.pdbx_description
1 polymer ?
#
loop_
_entity_poly.entity_id
_entity_poly.type
_entity_poly.pdbx_seq_one_letter_code
_entity_poly.pdbx_strand_id
1 'polypeptide(L)'
;MRSACSRAPRIPPESAHPAKRGNARLYDAVIASGLTYEQIAERLAVDPKTVERWVNEPGRRPYARHAHAVARVLSTTPSELWPSMRPQDPAPEPVTMRPRLLASAHDALRRVEALDLGKASPTEMALHLGALSSVLRTVMDFADPATGATA
;
A
#
# COMPACT_ATOMS: atom_id res chain seq x y z
N MET A 1 13.72 11.76 -49.49
CA MET A 1 14.03 11.39 -48.09
C MET A 1 13.17 12.26 -47.19
N ARG A 2 12.17 11.68 -46.51
CA ARG A 2 11.18 12.43 -45.73
C ARG A 2 11.70 12.59 -44.30
N SER A 3 12.07 13.81 -43.93
CA SER A 3 12.39 14.20 -42.56
C SER A 3 11.14 14.05 -41.69
N ALA A 4 11.18 13.10 -40.75
CA ALA A 4 10.19 12.96 -39.70
C ALA A 4 10.51 14.01 -38.62
N CYS A 5 9.88 15.19 -38.71
CA CYS A 5 9.84 16.14 -37.61
C CYS A 5 9.10 15.49 -36.44
N SER A 6 9.84 15.04 -35.43
CA SER A 6 9.27 14.67 -34.13
C SER A 6 8.69 15.93 -33.48
N ARG A 7 7.36 16.09 -33.59
CA ARG A 7 6.59 17.11 -32.88
C ARG A 7 6.68 16.78 -31.38
N ALA A 8 7.45 17.58 -30.64
CA ALA A 8 7.52 17.50 -29.18
C ALA A 8 6.10 17.47 -28.56
N PRO A 9 5.88 16.74 -27.45
CA PRO A 9 4.58 16.76 -26.79
C PRO A 9 4.27 18.19 -26.34
N ARG A 10 3.22 18.79 -26.92
CA ARG A 10 2.67 20.05 -26.44
C ARG A 10 2.07 19.78 -25.08
N ILE A 11 2.79 20.12 -24.02
CA ILE A 11 2.23 20.27 -22.68
C ILE A 11 1.14 21.35 -22.82
N PRO A 12 -0.15 21.04 -22.54
CA PRO A 12 -1.21 22.03 -22.64
C PRO A 12 -0.97 23.15 -21.63
N PRO A 13 -1.30 24.41 -21.99
CA PRO A 13 -1.13 25.54 -21.08
C PRO A 13 -2.07 25.37 -19.88
N GLU A 14 -1.45 25.32 -18.71
CA GLU A 14 -1.95 25.77 -17.41
C GLU A 14 -3.43 26.20 -17.36
N SER A 15 -4.35 25.25 -17.29
CA SER A 15 -5.67 25.49 -16.71
C SER A 15 -5.50 25.59 -15.20
N ALA A 16 -5.16 26.78 -14.73
CA ALA A 16 -5.09 27.14 -13.32
C ALA A 16 -6.40 26.80 -12.59
N HIS A 17 -6.45 25.64 -11.94
CA HIS A 17 -7.39 25.34 -10.86
C HIS A 17 -6.58 24.78 -9.67
N PRO A 18 -6.07 25.65 -8.78
CA PRO A 18 -5.48 25.18 -7.54
C PRO A 18 -6.57 24.83 -6.51
N ALA A 19 -6.28 23.79 -5.71
CA ALA A 19 -6.79 23.47 -4.36
C ALA A 19 -7.89 22.40 -4.13
N LYS A 20 -8.53 21.77 -5.12
CA LYS A 20 -9.33 20.55 -4.85
C LYS A 20 -9.47 19.61 -6.05
N ARG A 21 -8.42 18.82 -6.34
CA ARG A 21 -8.53 17.70 -7.30
C ARG A 21 -9.21 16.51 -6.63
N GLY A 22 -10.22 15.97 -7.28
CA GLY A 22 -10.98 14.82 -6.81
C GLY A 22 -10.22 13.50 -6.81
N ASN A 23 -9.29 13.34 -7.76
CA ASN A 23 -8.41 12.18 -7.86
C ASN A 23 -6.98 12.60 -8.24
N ALA A 24 -6.17 12.87 -7.22
CA ALA A 24 -4.76 13.23 -7.39
C ALA A 24 -3.95 12.12 -8.09
N ARG A 25 -4.24 10.85 -7.81
CA ARG A 25 -3.50 9.70 -8.36
C ARG A 25 -3.66 9.58 -9.87
N LEU A 26 -4.89 9.78 -10.36
CA LEU A 26 -5.15 9.83 -11.80
C LEU A 26 -4.45 11.01 -12.44
N TYR A 27 -4.51 12.19 -11.83
CA TYR A 27 -3.78 13.36 -12.33
C TYR A 27 -2.28 13.06 -12.48
N ASP A 28 -1.64 12.54 -11.43
CA ASP A 28 -0.20 12.27 -11.41
C ASP A 28 0.18 11.24 -12.48
N ALA A 29 -0.62 10.19 -12.64
CA ALA A 29 -0.40 9.18 -13.67
C ALA A 29 -0.52 9.76 -15.10
N VAL A 30 -1.46 10.68 -15.32
CA VAL A 30 -1.59 11.37 -16.61
C VAL A 30 -0.36 12.24 -16.90
N ILE A 31 0.07 13.05 -15.92
CA ILE A 31 1.27 13.89 -16.06
C ILE A 31 2.52 13.03 -16.30
N ALA A 32 2.70 11.95 -15.55
CA ALA A 32 3.84 11.04 -15.71
C ALA A 32 3.86 10.35 -17.08
N SER A 33 2.68 10.07 -17.66
CA SER A 33 2.57 9.49 -19.01
C SER A 33 2.84 10.49 -20.14
N GLY A 34 2.83 11.79 -19.86
CA GLY A 34 2.95 12.84 -20.87
C GLY A 34 1.75 12.95 -21.82
N LEU A 35 0.62 12.31 -21.49
CA LEU A 35 -0.61 12.34 -22.28
C LEU A 35 -1.52 13.48 -21.84
N THR A 36 -2.35 13.98 -22.77
CA THR A 36 -3.44 14.91 -22.46
C THR A 36 -4.75 14.16 -22.18
N TYR A 37 -5.70 14.82 -21.50
CA TYR A 37 -7.04 14.24 -21.27
C TYR A 37 -7.75 13.90 -22.57
N GLU A 38 -7.58 14.72 -23.61
CA GLU A 38 -8.13 14.50 -24.95
C GLU A 38 -7.57 13.22 -25.59
N GLN A 39 -6.25 13.01 -25.51
CA GLN A 39 -5.60 11.80 -26.04
C GLN A 39 -6.05 10.54 -25.30
N ILE A 40 -6.25 10.64 -23.99
CA ILE A 40 -6.79 9.54 -23.19
C ILE A 40 -8.24 9.26 -23.59
N ALA A 41 -9.04 10.31 -23.74
CA ALA A 41 -10.45 10.21 -24.13
C ALA A 41 -10.62 9.58 -25.52
N GLU A 42 -9.80 9.99 -26.49
CA GLU A 42 -9.76 9.43 -27.84
C GLU A 42 -9.44 7.93 -27.81
N ARG A 43 -8.40 7.52 -27.09
CA ARG A 43 -8.01 6.09 -26.95
C ARG A 43 -9.08 5.24 -26.27
N LEU A 44 -9.91 5.84 -25.43
CA LEU A 44 -10.98 5.19 -24.68
C LEU A 44 -12.34 5.29 -25.37
N ALA A 45 -12.44 6.04 -26.47
CA ALA A 45 -13.70 6.41 -27.12
C ALA A 45 -14.72 7.01 -26.13
N VAL A 46 -14.26 7.87 -25.23
CA VAL A 46 -15.10 8.63 -24.29
C VAL A 46 -14.96 10.12 -24.54
N ASP A 47 -15.89 10.91 -24.01
CA ASP A 47 -15.82 12.37 -24.06
C ASP A 47 -14.68 12.90 -23.15
N PRO A 48 -13.84 13.86 -23.60
CA PRO A 48 -12.77 14.46 -22.78
C PRO A 48 -13.25 15.00 -21.43
N LYS A 49 -14.46 15.58 -21.38
CA LYS A 49 -15.08 16.06 -20.14
C LYS A 49 -15.33 14.93 -19.15
N THR A 50 -15.52 13.70 -19.62
CA THR A 50 -15.65 12.54 -18.75
C THR A 50 -14.35 12.24 -18.02
N VAL A 51 -13.22 12.34 -18.72
CA VAL A 51 -11.88 12.16 -18.13
C VAL A 51 -11.58 13.28 -17.14
N GLU A 52 -11.85 14.53 -17.50
CA GLU A 52 -11.71 15.68 -16.60
C GLU A 52 -12.52 15.50 -15.31
N ARG A 53 -13.76 15.02 -15.41
CA ARG A 53 -14.60 14.73 -14.25
C ARG A 53 -14.02 13.66 -13.35
N TRP A 54 -13.37 12.62 -13.90
CA TRP A 54 -12.70 11.61 -13.07
C TRP A 54 -11.51 12.17 -12.29
N VAL A 55 -10.86 13.22 -12.81
CA VAL A 55 -9.72 13.88 -12.17
C VAL A 55 -10.18 14.92 -11.14
N ASN A 56 -11.19 15.71 -11.49
CA ASN A 56 -11.59 16.89 -10.72
C ASN A 56 -12.69 16.60 -9.67
N GLU A 57 -13.63 15.68 -9.94
CA GLU A 57 -14.70 15.36 -8.99
C GLU A 57 -14.25 14.29 -7.97
N PRO A 58 -14.27 14.58 -6.65
CA PRO A 58 -13.87 13.63 -5.63
C PRO A 58 -14.80 12.41 -5.61
N GLY A 59 -14.21 11.22 -5.52
CA GLY A 59 -14.95 9.96 -5.44
C GLY A 59 -15.61 9.50 -6.76
N ARG A 60 -15.49 10.27 -7.85
CA ARG A 60 -16.01 9.88 -9.16
C ARG A 60 -15.20 8.71 -9.72
N ARG A 61 -15.92 7.66 -10.13
CA ARG A 61 -15.31 6.43 -10.65
C ARG A 61 -15.93 6.04 -11.99
N PRO A 62 -15.11 5.65 -12.99
CA PRO A 62 -15.59 4.99 -14.18
C PRO A 62 -16.20 3.62 -13.85
N TYR A 63 -17.04 3.11 -14.75
CA TYR A 63 -17.34 1.69 -14.83
C TYR A 63 -16.06 0.86 -14.99
N ALA A 64 -16.06 -0.37 -14.47
CA ALA A 64 -14.89 -1.26 -14.47
C ALA A 64 -14.18 -1.33 -15.83
N ARG A 65 -14.93 -1.45 -16.94
CA ARG A 65 -14.38 -1.47 -18.31
C ARG A 65 -13.48 -0.26 -18.61
N HIS A 66 -13.91 0.94 -18.24
CA HIS A 66 -13.17 2.17 -18.52
C HIS A 66 -12.02 2.31 -17.52
N ALA A 67 -12.19 1.91 -16.26
CA ALA A 67 -11.12 1.93 -15.27
C ALA A 67 -9.94 1.03 -15.70
N HIS A 68 -10.23 -0.17 -16.19
CA HIS A 68 -9.23 -1.07 -16.76
C HIS A 68 -8.59 -0.50 -18.02
N ALA A 69 -9.37 0.11 -18.91
CA ALA A 69 -8.83 0.70 -20.13
C ALA A 69 -7.92 1.90 -19.83
N VAL A 70 -8.29 2.79 -18.90
CA VAL A 70 -7.45 3.89 -18.42
C VAL A 70 -6.15 3.35 -17.83
N ALA A 71 -6.25 2.34 -16.96
CA ALA A 71 -5.08 1.71 -16.34
C ALA A 71 -4.11 1.14 -17.39
N ARG A 72 -4.62 0.54 -18.47
CA ARG A 72 -3.80 0.06 -19.60
C ARG A 72 -3.11 1.20 -20.35
N VAL A 73 -3.81 2.31 -20.60
CA VAL A 73 -3.24 3.48 -21.30
C VAL A 73 -2.12 4.12 -20.47
N LEU A 74 -2.26 4.13 -19.15
CA LEU A 74 -1.33 4.73 -18.20
C LEU A 74 -0.33 3.73 -17.59
N SER A 75 -0.29 2.50 -18.10
CA SER A 75 0.60 1.42 -17.60
C SER A 75 0.57 1.23 -16.07
N THR A 76 -0.62 1.32 -15.48
CA THR A 76 -0.86 1.20 -14.03
C THR A 76 -1.98 0.19 -13.75
N THR A 77 -2.48 0.12 -12.52
CA THR A 77 -3.64 -0.70 -12.16
C THR A 77 -4.85 0.18 -11.76
N PRO A 78 -6.10 -0.29 -11.97
CA PRO A 78 -7.29 0.45 -11.55
C PRO A 78 -7.30 0.73 -10.04
N SER A 79 -6.76 -0.19 -9.24
CA SER A 79 -6.59 -0.08 -7.79
C SER A 79 -5.64 1.03 -7.37
N GLU A 80 -4.61 1.33 -8.16
CA GLU A 80 -3.71 2.45 -7.90
C GLU A 80 -4.39 3.78 -8.21
N LEU A 81 -5.15 3.85 -9.29
CA LEU A 81 -5.89 5.05 -9.70
C LEU A 81 -7.13 5.34 -8.83
N TRP A 82 -7.83 4.29 -8.40
CA TRP A 82 -9.03 4.36 -7.56
C TRP A 82 -8.89 3.32 -6.44
N PRO A 83 -8.33 3.69 -5.27
CA PRO A 83 -8.03 2.76 -4.16
C PRO A 83 -9.19 1.91 -3.69
N SER A 84 -10.40 2.46 -3.78
CA SER A 84 -11.67 1.80 -3.51
C SER A 84 -12.09 0.68 -4.47
N MET A 85 -11.42 0.56 -5.63
CA MET A 85 -11.60 -0.57 -6.55
C MET A 85 -10.69 -1.74 -6.16
N ARG A 86 -9.79 -1.58 -5.17
CA ARG A 86 -9.15 -2.73 -4.57
C ARG A 86 -10.27 -3.67 -4.13
N PRO A 87 -10.20 -4.96 -4.51
CA PRO A 87 -10.90 -5.98 -3.75
C PRO A 87 -10.67 -5.65 -2.29
N GLN A 88 -11.72 -5.73 -1.46
CA GLN A 88 -11.52 -5.78 -0.02
C GLN A 88 -10.74 -7.06 0.25
N ASP A 89 -9.42 -7.02 0.03
CA ASP A 89 -8.50 -7.75 0.87
C ASP A 89 -8.90 -7.27 2.26
N PRO A 90 -9.41 -8.15 3.15
CA PRO A 90 -9.72 -7.73 4.50
C PRO A 90 -8.49 -6.94 4.94
N ALA A 91 -8.68 -5.63 5.20
CA ALA A 91 -7.62 -4.78 5.72
C ALA A 91 -6.96 -5.63 6.81
N PRO A 92 -5.63 -5.85 6.79
CA PRO A 92 -5.01 -6.83 7.66
C PRO A 92 -5.60 -6.59 9.04
N GLU A 93 -6.50 -7.50 9.46
CA GLU A 93 -7.21 -7.36 10.71
C GLU A 93 -6.08 -7.12 11.69
N PRO A 94 -6.05 -5.99 12.43
CA PRO A 94 -4.94 -5.71 13.31
C PRO A 94 -4.80 -6.97 14.13
N VAL A 95 -3.71 -7.72 13.91
CA VAL A 95 -3.50 -9.02 14.54
C VAL A 95 -3.53 -8.68 16.00
N THR A 96 -4.68 -8.88 16.63
CA THR A 96 -4.94 -8.35 17.96
C THR A 96 -4.31 -9.38 18.86
N MET A 97 -2.97 -9.33 18.90
CA MET A 97 -2.15 -10.04 19.84
C MET A 97 -2.72 -9.65 21.19
N ARG A 98 -3.27 -10.62 21.93
CA ARG A 98 -4.00 -10.35 23.19
C ARG A 98 -3.14 -9.40 24.04
N PRO A 99 -3.68 -8.31 24.59
CA PRO A 99 -2.87 -7.25 25.22
C PRO A 99 -1.94 -7.75 26.34
N ARG A 100 -2.30 -8.86 27.00
CA ARG A 100 -1.42 -9.55 27.96
C ARG A 100 -0.20 -10.23 27.31
N LEU A 101 -0.35 -10.81 26.12
CA LEU A 101 0.74 -11.45 25.39
C LEU A 101 1.78 -10.42 24.93
N LEU A 102 1.32 -9.26 24.44
CA LEU A 102 2.21 -8.15 24.04
C LEU A 102 2.97 -7.60 25.25
N ALA A 103 2.30 -7.43 26.40
CA ALA A 103 2.95 -6.99 27.64
C ALA A 103 4.01 -8.00 28.11
N SER A 104 3.69 -9.31 28.09
CA SER A 104 4.63 -10.37 28.47
C SER A 104 5.86 -10.44 27.54
N ALA A 105 5.67 -10.27 26.23
CA ALA A 105 6.76 -10.27 25.25
C ALA A 105 7.69 -9.07 25.46
N HIS A 106 7.15 -7.87 25.65
CA HIS A 106 7.95 -6.68 25.94
C HIS A 106 8.72 -6.79 27.26
N ASP A 107 8.08 -7.32 28.30
CA ASP A 107 8.73 -7.47 29.60
C ASP A 107 9.89 -8.49 29.56
N ALA A 108 9.76 -9.53 28.73
CA ALA A 108 10.85 -10.45 28.49
C ALA A 108 12.01 -9.81 27.69
N LEU A 109 11.71 -9.06 26.62
CA LEU A 109 12.73 -8.36 25.84
C LEU A 109 13.51 -7.35 26.71
N ARG A 110 12.82 -6.60 27.57
CA ARG A 110 13.46 -5.69 28.54
C ARG A 110 14.37 -6.40 29.52
N ARG A 111 14.00 -7.60 29.97
CA ARG A 111 14.85 -8.40 30.87
C ARG A 111 16.12 -8.90 30.18
N VAL A 112 16.06 -9.13 28.87
CA VAL A 112 17.20 -9.55 28.04
C VAL A 112 18.12 -8.39 27.70
N GLU A 113 17.58 -7.20 27.53
CA GLU A 113 18.39 -5.99 27.35
C GLU A 113 19.11 -5.57 28.64
N ALA A 114 18.53 -5.87 29.81
CA ALA A 114 19.12 -5.57 31.11
C ALA A 114 20.20 -6.58 31.56
N LEU A 115 20.48 -7.59 30.74
CA LEU A 115 21.40 -8.67 31.04
C LEU A 115 22.84 -8.24 30.74
N ASP A 116 23.60 -7.91 31.79
CA ASP A 116 25.03 -7.64 31.65
C ASP A 116 25.83 -8.95 31.59
N LEU A 117 26.00 -9.46 30.37
CA LEU A 117 26.78 -10.66 30.06
C LEU A 117 28.26 -10.56 30.50
N GLY A 118 28.78 -9.35 30.77
CA GLY A 118 30.14 -9.13 31.24
C GLY A 118 30.32 -9.28 32.76
N LYS A 119 29.22 -9.33 33.52
CA LYS A 119 29.19 -9.48 34.99
C LYS A 119 28.53 -10.76 35.46
N ALA A 120 27.74 -11.41 34.60
CA ALA A 120 26.98 -12.60 34.94
C ALA A 120 27.88 -13.80 35.24
N SER A 121 27.67 -14.44 36.39
CA SER A 121 28.31 -15.72 36.70
C SER A 121 27.81 -16.84 35.76
N PRO A 122 28.57 -17.94 35.54
CA PRO A 122 28.11 -19.04 34.66
C PRO A 122 26.73 -19.61 35.03
N THR A 123 26.42 -19.67 36.33
CA THR A 123 25.12 -20.09 36.85
C THR A 123 24.02 -19.09 36.50
N GLU A 124 24.32 -17.80 36.62
CA GLU A 124 23.41 -16.72 36.27
C GLU A 124 23.14 -16.70 34.77
N MET A 125 24.16 -16.93 33.94
CA MET A 125 24.01 -17.06 32.49
C MET A 125 23.11 -18.26 32.11
N ALA A 126 23.25 -19.40 32.80
CA ALA A 126 22.38 -20.56 32.60
C ALA A 126 20.91 -20.29 33.00
N LEU A 127 20.67 -19.55 34.08
CA LEU A 127 19.32 -19.15 34.51
C LEU A 127 18.66 -18.22 33.48
N HIS A 128 19.42 -17.25 32.96
CA HIS A 128 18.94 -16.31 31.97
C HIS A 128 18.63 -16.97 30.62
N LEU A 129 19.46 -17.92 30.18
CA LEU A 129 19.18 -18.75 29.00
C LEU A 129 17.91 -19.59 29.19
N GLY A 130 17.68 -20.15 30.38
CA GLY A 130 16.46 -20.87 30.71
C GLY A 130 15.21 -19.99 30.64
N ALA A 131 15.28 -18.79 31.22
CA ALA A 131 14.17 -17.83 31.17
C ALA A 131 13.84 -17.38 29.73
N LEU A 132 14.88 -17.09 28.93
CA LEU A 132 14.76 -16.78 27.50
C LEU A 132 14.09 -17.91 26.71
N SER A 133 14.55 -19.14 26.90
CA SER A 133 13.99 -20.32 26.23
C SER A 133 12.52 -20.54 26.61
N SER A 134 12.15 -20.29 27.88
CA SER A 134 10.77 -20.43 28.34
C SER A 134 9.84 -19.41 27.68
N VAL A 135 10.28 -18.16 27.56
CA VAL A 135 9.49 -17.10 26.90
C VAL A 135 9.33 -17.38 25.41
N LEU A 136 10.42 -17.76 24.72
CA LEU A 136 10.38 -18.09 23.29
C LEU A 136 9.42 -19.24 23.01
N ARG A 137 9.39 -20.27 23.86
CA ARG A 137 8.40 -21.36 23.74
C ARG A 137 6.98 -20.84 23.85
N THR A 138 6.68 -20.02 24.85
CA THR A 138 5.34 -19.42 25.00
C THR A 138 4.95 -18.60 23.78
N VAL A 139 5.85 -17.79 23.23
CA VAL A 139 5.55 -17.00 22.02
C VAL A 139 5.31 -17.89 20.80
N MET A 140 6.09 -18.96 20.62
CA MET A 140 5.92 -19.91 19.51
C MET A 140 4.61 -20.72 19.61
N ASP A 141 4.21 -21.14 20.82
CA ASP A 141 2.92 -21.84 21.03
C ASP A 141 1.72 -20.95 20.65
N PHE A 142 1.85 -19.62 20.80
CA PHE A 142 0.82 -18.67 20.36
C PHE A 142 0.87 -18.37 18.85
N ALA A 143 2.02 -18.59 18.21
CA ALA A 143 2.24 -18.31 16.79
C ALA A 143 1.90 -19.49 15.87
N ASP A 144 1.55 -20.66 16.42
CA ASP A 144 1.07 -21.80 15.66
C ASP A 144 -0.48 -21.77 15.53
N PRO A 145 -1.04 -21.34 14.38
CA PRO A 145 -2.48 -21.38 14.15
C PRO A 145 -3.03 -22.80 13.95
N ALA A 146 -2.18 -23.85 13.88
CA ALA A 146 -2.58 -25.17 13.42
C ALA A 146 -3.17 -26.10 14.50
N THR A 147 -3.24 -25.69 15.77
CA THR A 147 -3.87 -26.53 16.83
C THR A 147 -5.32 -26.13 17.14
N GLY A 148 -5.95 -25.35 16.25
CA GLY A 148 -7.36 -24.94 16.34
C GLY A 148 -8.34 -25.69 15.43
N ALA A 149 -7.92 -26.79 14.79
CA ALA A 149 -8.77 -27.53 13.84
C ALA A 149 -8.76 -29.03 14.11
N THR A 150 -9.41 -29.46 15.20
CA THR A 150 -10.11 -30.76 15.32
C THR A 150 -10.79 -30.85 16.69
N ALA A 151 -12.11 -30.63 16.71
CA ALA A 151 -13.16 -31.33 17.47
C ALA A 151 -14.40 -30.43 17.60
#